data_AF-A0A9E5PBX7-F1
#
_entry.id   AF-A0A9E5PBX7-F1
#
_cell.length_a   1.000
_cell.length_b   1.000
_cell.length_c   1.000
_cell.angle_alpha   90.00
_cell.angle_beta   90.00
_cell.angle_gamma   90.00
#
_symmetry.space_group_name_H-M   'P 1'
#
loop_
_entity.id
_entity.type
_entity.pdbx_description
1 polymer ?
#
loop_
_entity_poly.entity_id
_entity_poly.type
_entity_poly.pdbx_seq_one_letter_code
_entity_poly.pdbx_strand_id
1 'polypeptide(L)'
;AVRRLTPDRAAAGHPDFGPLAQAEPEDLLLFDLETLGLGNAAVFLIGCLTMGEAGPCLEQFLAEDYSQESGIIRRFAARMRGRTVLVSFNGKSFDLPLLAGRAGVWRVQL
;
A
#
# COMPACT_ATOMS: atom_id res chain seq x y z
N ALA A 1 8.48 5.82 20.96
CA ALA A 1 8.00 4.92 22.04
C ALA A 1 7.25 3.76 21.38
N VAL A 2 7.64 2.51 21.65
CA VAL A 2 6.92 1.33 21.13
C VAL A 2 5.95 0.86 22.21
N ARG A 3 4.65 0.96 21.94
CA ARG A 3 3.60 0.47 22.84
C ARG A 3 2.96 -0.75 22.23
N ARG A 4 2.94 -1.87 22.96
CA ARG A 4 2.12 -3.02 22.57
C ARG A 4 0.65 -2.63 22.75
N LEU A 5 -0.06 -2.46 21.65
CA LEU A 5 -1.51 -2.29 21.68
C LEU A 5 -2.13 -3.68 21.74
N THR A 6 -2.92 -3.96 22.76
CA THR A 6 -3.83 -5.11 22.73
C THR A 6 -4.96 -4.77 21.75
N PRO A 7 -5.19 -5.58 20.69
CA PRO A 7 -6.29 -5.36 19.79
C PRO A 7 -7.60 -5.37 20.58
N ASP A 8 -8.48 -4.42 20.29
CA ASP A 8 -9.84 -4.46 20.82
C ASP A 8 -10.54 -5.71 20.30
N ARG A 9 -11.19 -6.48 21.18
CA ARG A 9 -11.87 -7.73 20.82
C ARG A 9 -12.97 -7.51 19.78
N ALA A 10 -13.51 -6.29 19.68
CA ALA A 10 -14.48 -5.90 18.67
C ALA A 10 -13.95 -6.00 17.23
N ALA A 11 -12.63 -5.84 17.02
CA ALA A 11 -12.04 -5.90 15.69
C ALA A 11 -11.97 -7.34 15.13
N ALA A 12 -12.00 -8.37 15.98
CA ALA A 12 -11.75 -9.76 15.59
C ALA A 12 -12.82 -10.37 14.64
N GLY A 13 -13.93 -9.67 14.40
CA GLY A 13 -15.01 -10.12 13.51
C GLY A 13 -15.29 -9.19 12.31
N HIS A 14 -14.50 -8.13 12.10
CA HIS A 14 -14.75 -7.23 10.97
C HIS A 14 -14.36 -7.93 9.64
N PRO A 15 -15.19 -7.86 8.59
CA PRO A 15 -14.98 -8.60 7.33
C PRO A 15 -13.62 -8.33 6.68
N ASP A 16 -13.08 -7.13 6.88
CA ASP A 16 -11.78 -6.73 6.34
C ASP A 16 -10.59 -7.49 6.95
N PHE A 17 -10.74 -8.05 8.15
CA PHE A 17 -9.70 -8.86 8.76
C PHE A 17 -9.79 -10.34 8.39
N GLY A 18 -10.87 -10.78 7.72
CA GLY A 18 -11.01 -12.16 7.25
C GLY A 18 -9.84 -12.59 6.34
N PRO A 19 -9.56 -11.86 5.25
CA PRO A 19 -8.41 -12.13 4.40
C PRO A 19 -7.08 -12.06 5.17
N LEU A 20 -6.93 -11.07 6.07
CA LEU A 20 -5.71 -10.92 6.88
C LEU A 20 -5.48 -12.11 7.82
N ALA A 21 -6.54 -12.68 8.39
CA ALA A 21 -6.45 -13.82 9.30
C ALA A 21 -6.14 -15.15 8.60
N GLN A 22 -6.33 -15.22 7.27
CA GLN A 22 -6.09 -16.41 6.44
C GLN A 22 -4.82 -16.31 5.58
N ALA A 23 -4.20 -15.13 5.54
CA ALA A 23 -3.02 -14.86 4.74
C ALA A 23 -1.73 -15.30 5.44
N GLU A 24 -0.80 -15.83 4.66
CA GLU A 24 0.57 -16.01 5.11
C GLU A 24 1.30 -14.65 5.09
N PRO A 25 2.39 -14.47 5.85
CA PRO A 25 3.11 -13.19 5.86
C PRO A 25 3.48 -12.71 4.45
N GLU A 26 3.88 -13.62 3.56
CA GLU A 26 4.26 -13.34 2.17
C GLU A 26 3.11 -12.92 1.25
N ASP A 27 1.86 -13.19 1.63
CA ASP A 27 0.69 -12.67 0.92
C ASP A 27 0.48 -11.17 1.17
N LEU A 28 1.09 -10.64 2.23
CA LEU A 28 0.86 -9.29 2.71
C LEU A 28 1.73 -8.26 1.99
N LEU A 29 1.11 -7.16 1.59
CA LEU A 29 1.80 -5.93 1.25
C LEU A 29 1.16 -4.79 2.04
N LEU A 30 1.92 -4.22 2.97
CA LEU A 30 1.53 -3.00 3.64
C LEU A 30 2.04 -1.81 2.85
N PHE A 31 1.26 -0.74 2.73
CA PHE A 31 1.68 0.46 2.03
C PHE A 31 1.01 1.73 2.55
N ASP A 32 1.64 2.85 2.21
CA ASP A 32 1.17 4.21 2.47
C ASP A 32 1.63 5.13 1.32
N LEU A 33 0.84 6.17 1.04
CA LEU A 33 1.11 7.10 -0.04
C LEU A 33 1.34 8.51 0.50
N GLU A 34 2.38 9.18 -0.01
CA GLU A 34 2.55 10.62 0.18
C GLU A 34 2.26 11.36 -1.11
N THR A 35 1.48 12.43 -0.99
CA THR A 35 0.91 13.17 -2.11
C THR A 35 1.11 14.66 -1.93
N LEU A 36 1.08 15.42 -3.03
CA LEU A 36 1.25 16.89 -3.01
C LEU A 36 -0.04 17.65 -2.61
N GLY A 37 -0.95 17.01 -1.87
CA GLY A 37 -2.19 17.61 -1.39
C GLY A 37 -3.38 16.64 -1.40
N LEU A 38 -4.57 17.18 -1.20
CA LEU A 38 -5.81 16.39 -1.19
C LEU A 38 -6.37 16.20 -2.62
N GLY A 39 -7.11 15.11 -2.85
CA GLY A 39 -7.77 14.82 -4.12
C GLY A 39 -6.90 13.99 -5.07
N ASN A 40 -7.06 14.18 -6.39
CA ASN A 40 -6.27 13.47 -7.42
C ASN A 40 -4.84 14.05 -7.57
N ALA A 41 -4.21 14.39 -6.44
CA ALA A 41 -2.88 14.97 -6.38
C ALA A 41 -1.83 13.95 -6.85
N ALA A 42 -0.68 14.46 -7.31
CA ALA A 42 0.42 13.60 -7.71
C ALA A 42 0.97 12.87 -6.48
N VAL A 43 1.21 11.57 -6.63
CA VAL A 43 1.94 10.74 -5.68
C VAL A 43 3.42 10.99 -5.89
N PHE A 44 4.13 11.36 -4.83
CA PHE A 44 5.58 11.57 -4.89
C PHE A 44 6.36 10.50 -4.12
N LEU A 45 5.73 9.81 -3.17
CA LEU A 45 6.35 8.70 -2.47
C LEU A 45 5.33 7.58 -2.23
N ILE A 46 5.77 6.35 -2.48
CA ILE A 46 5.04 5.14 -2.10
C ILE A 46 5.96 4.34 -1.17
N GLY A 47 5.57 4.23 0.09
CA GLY A 47 6.23 3.33 1.04
C GLY A 47 5.54 1.98 1.01
N CYS A 48 6.31 0.88 0.97
CA CYS A 48 5.73 -0.44 1.14
C CYS A 48 6.60 -1.38 1.96
N LEU A 49 5.93 -2.25 2.72
CA LEU A 49 6.54 -3.30 3.52
C LEU A 49 6.00 -4.64 3.01
N THR A 50 6.92 -5.51 2.60
CA THR A 50 6.62 -6.91 2.26
C THR A 50 7.26 -7.83 3.27
N MET A 51 6.69 -9.02 3.46
CA MET A 51 7.32 -10.07 4.25
C MET A 51 7.88 -11.12 3.27
N GLY A 52 9.15 -11.47 3.42
CA GLY A 52 9.76 -12.57 2.67
C GLY A 52 10.50 -13.52 3.60
N GLU A 53 11.15 -14.53 3.03
CA GLU A 53 11.92 -15.54 3.78
C GLU A 53 13.01 -14.92 4.67
N ALA A 54 13.66 -13.84 4.20
CA ALA A 54 14.68 -13.11 4.94
C ALA A 54 14.10 -12.12 5.99
N GLY A 55 12.78 -12.11 6.17
CA GLY A 55 12.07 -11.19 7.06
C GLY A 55 11.43 -9.99 6.34
N PRO A 56 11.03 -8.95 7.10
CA PRO A 56 10.38 -7.77 6.54
C PRO A 56 11.34 -6.96 5.65
N CYS A 57 10.87 -6.58 4.47
CA CYS A 57 11.57 -5.75 3.51
C CYS A 57 10.81 -4.43 3.29
N LEU A 58 11.41 -3.32 3.72
CA LEU A 58 10.88 -1.98 3.52
C LEU A 58 11.47 -1.39 2.24
N GLU A 59 10.60 -0.92 1.34
CA GLU A 59 10.97 -0.22 0.12
C GLU A 59 10.24 1.12 0.04
N GLN A 60 10.92 2.12 -0.50
CA GLN A 60 10.35 3.43 -0.76
C GLN A 60 10.60 3.80 -2.23
N PHE A 61 9.53 4.07 -2.96
CA PHE A 61 9.59 4.55 -4.33
C PHE A 61 9.36 6.07 -4.31
N LEU A 62 10.43 6.84 -4.45
CA LEU A 62 10.41 8.30 -4.47
C LEU A 62 10.47 8.82 -5.91
N ALA A 63 9.57 9.72 -6.27
CA ALA A 63 9.62 10.52 -7.48
C ALA A 63 10.24 11.88 -7.15
N GLU A 64 11.35 12.22 -7.79
CA GLU A 64 12.03 13.51 -7.59
C GLU A 64 11.32 14.67 -8.32
N ASP A 65 10.54 14.33 -9.35
CA ASP A 65 9.74 15.27 -10.13
C ASP A 65 8.48 14.60 -10.68
N TYR A 66 7.54 15.41 -11.19
CA TYR A 66 6.23 14.94 -11.68
C TYR A 66 6.30 13.89 -12.80
N SER A 67 7.37 13.90 -13.62
CA SER A 67 7.51 12.94 -14.73
C SER A 67 7.80 11.52 -14.23
N GLN A 68 8.34 11.40 -13.01
CA GLN A 68 8.73 10.12 -12.40
C GLN A 68 7.58 9.41 -11.69
N GLU A 69 6.44 10.06 -11.47
CA GLU A 69 5.28 9.47 -10.82
C GLU A 69 4.86 8.14 -11.50
N SER A 70 4.83 8.12 -12.84
CA SER A 70 4.48 6.90 -13.57
C SER A 70 5.48 5.76 -13.32
N GLY A 71 6.75 6.09 -13.06
CA GLY A 71 7.79 5.12 -12.74
C GLY A 71 7.58 4.49 -11.37
N ILE A 72 7.29 5.30 -10.35
CA ILE A 72 7.05 4.78 -8.99
C ILE A 72 5.76 3.95 -8.93
N ILE A 73 4.70 4.37 -9.62
CA ILE A 73 3.45 3.60 -9.68
C ILE A 73 3.67 2.24 -10.37
N ARG A 74 4.44 2.19 -11.47
CA ARG A 74 4.77 0.91 -12.14
C ARG A 74 5.59 -0.03 -11.24
N ARG A 75 6.55 0.51 -10.50
CA ARG A 75 7.38 -0.27 -9.57
C ARG A 75 6.52 -0.83 -8.43
N PHE A 76 5.62 -0.01 -7.88
CA PHE A 76 4.68 -0.45 -6.86
C PHE A 76 3.71 -1.51 -7.38
N ALA A 77 3.12 -1.33 -8.56
CA ALA A 77 2.25 -2.33 -9.20
C ALA A 77 2.98 -3.66 -9.43
N ALA A 78 4.25 -3.62 -9.84
CA ALA A 78 5.06 -4.84 -9.94
C ALA A 78 5.27 -5.51 -8.58
N ARG A 79 5.34 -4.74 -7.48
CA ARG A 79 5.48 -5.25 -6.12
C ARG A 79 4.20 -5.83 -5.54
N MET A 80 3.05 -5.33 -5.98
CA MET A 80 1.73 -5.89 -5.66
C MET A 80 1.51 -7.28 -6.27
N ARG A 81 2.20 -7.63 -7.36
CA ARG A 81 2.00 -8.92 -8.02
C ARG A 81 2.35 -10.08 -7.09
N GLY A 82 1.43 -11.03 -7.00
CA GLY A 82 1.56 -12.19 -6.13
C GLY A 82 1.22 -11.92 -4.67
N ARG A 83 0.80 -10.69 -4.31
CA ARG A 83 0.30 -10.34 -2.98
C ARG A 83 -1.21 -10.34 -3.01
N THR A 84 -1.83 -11.09 -2.11
CA THR A 84 -3.28 -11.30 -2.10
C THR A 84 -3.98 -10.37 -1.10
N VAL A 85 -3.23 -9.78 -0.16
CA VAL A 85 -3.77 -8.87 0.87
C VAL A 85 -2.98 -7.57 0.92
N LEU A 86 -3.66 -6.47 0.60
CA LEU A 86 -3.14 -5.12 0.76
C LEU A 86 -3.59 -4.52 2.09
N VAL A 87 -2.65 -3.96 2.84
CA VAL A 87 -2.91 -3.35 4.15
C VAL A 87 -2.48 -1.89 4.12
N SER A 88 -3.37 -1.00 4.52
CA SER A 88 -3.12 0.45 4.60
C SER A 88 -4.02 1.06 5.65
N PHE A 89 -3.67 2.25 6.13
CA PHE A 89 -4.53 3.02 7.02
C PHE A 89 -5.49 3.87 6.18
N ASN A 90 -6.80 3.63 6.30
CA ASN A 90 -7.83 4.32 5.51
C ASN A 90 -7.72 4.15 3.97
N GLY A 91 -6.93 3.20 3.48
CA GLY A 91 -6.64 3.11 2.04
C GLY A 91 -7.79 2.65 1.17
N LYS A 92 -8.86 2.07 1.72
CA LYS A 92 -10.10 1.83 0.96
C LYS A 92 -10.78 3.13 0.53
N SER A 93 -10.70 4.16 1.37
CA SER A 93 -11.36 5.45 1.14
C SER A 93 -10.44 6.45 0.44
N PHE A 94 -9.12 6.33 0.65
CA PHE A 94 -8.14 7.32 0.19
C PHE A 94 -7.10 6.72 -0.75
N ASP A 95 -6.18 5.89 -0.24
CA ASP A 95 -4.99 5.47 -0.98
C ASP A 95 -5.29 4.68 -2.26
N LEU A 96 -6.14 3.64 -2.19
CA LEU A 96 -6.47 2.81 -3.34
C LEU A 96 -7.23 3.60 -4.42
N PRO A 97 -8.30 4.38 -4.10
CA PRO A 97 -8.94 5.24 -5.09
C PRO A 97 -7.99 6.24 -5.75
N LEU A 98 -7.11 6.89 -4.97
CA LEU A 98 -6.13 7.86 -5.48
C LEU A 98 -5.13 7.16 -6.40
N LEU A 99 -4.51 6.07 -5.94
CA LEU A 99 -3.54 5.30 -6.73
C LEU A 99 -4.16 4.79 -8.02
N ALA A 100 -5.39 4.28 -7.99
CA ALA A 100 -6.10 3.83 -9.18
C ALA A 100 -6.37 4.99 -10.17
N GLY A 101 -6.77 6.15 -9.66
CA GLY A 101 -6.94 7.36 -10.47
C GLY A 101 -5.64 7.79 -11.17
N ARG A 102 -4.54 7.86 -10.43
CA ARG A 102 -3.21 8.20 -10.97
C ARG A 102 -2.69 7.14 -11.93
N ALA A 103 -2.87 5.86 -11.62
CA ALA A 103 -2.50 4.75 -12.50
C ALA A 103 -3.27 4.82 -13.83
N GLY A 104 -4.56 5.19 -13.79
CA GLY A 104 -5.38 5.43 -14.99
C GLY A 104 -4.83 6.53 -15.89
N VAL A 105 -4.40 7.67 -15.32
CA VAL A 105 -3.76 8.77 -16.07
C VAL A 105 -2.50 8.27 -16.82
N TRP A 106 -1.70 7.44 -16.16
CA TRP A 106 -0.45 6.92 -16.70
C TRP A 106 -0.58 5.60 -17.48
N ARG A 107 -1.80 5.06 -17.61
CA ARG A 107 -2.09 3.75 -18.21
C ARG A 107 -1.24 2.62 -17.61
N VAL A 108 -1.09 2.66 -16.28
CA VAL A 108 -0.44 1.59 -15.51
C VAL A 108 -1.52 0.65 -14.99
N GLN A 109 -1.32 -0.64 -15.19
CA GLN A 109 -2.16 -1.67 -14.58
C GLN A 109 -1.64 -1.97 -13.18
N LEU A 110 -2.50 -1.78 -12.18
CA LEU A 110 -2.28 -2.18 -10.79
C LEU A 110 -2.50 -3.70 -10.63
#